data_AF-A0A2N5A2V0-F1
#
_entry.id   AF-A0A2N5A2V0-F1
#
_cell.length_a   1.000
_cell.length_b   1.000
_cell.length_c   1.000
_cell.angle_alpha   90.00
_cell.angle_beta   90.00
_cell.angle_gamma   90.00
#
_symmetry.space_group_name_H-M   'P 1'
#
loop_
_entity.id
_entity.type
_entity.pdbx_description
1 polymer ?
#
loop_
_entity_poly.entity_id
_entity_poly.type
_entity_poly.pdbx_seq_one_letter_code
_entity_poly.pdbx_strand_id
1 'polypeptide(L)'
;MMMLPFPARLRVTLFTLTLTLLSGCALIQDEPSQVAIVNPQQAQLAQVIHLANSDWPAARWWEAYDDPQLNMLINRALQNSPTMQAARLRISQS
;
A
#
# COMPACT_ATOMS: atom_id res chain seq x y z
N MET A 1 41.64 -30.01 -3.39
CA MET A 1 40.32 -29.40 -3.56
C MET A 1 39.27 -30.49 -3.35
N MET A 2 38.78 -30.67 -2.12
CA MET A 2 37.86 -31.75 -1.73
C MET A 2 36.47 -31.52 -2.35
N MET A 3 36.05 -32.42 -3.25
CA MET A 3 34.67 -32.56 -3.68
C MET A 3 34.03 -33.64 -2.79
N LEU A 4 33.29 -33.22 -1.76
CA LEU A 4 32.53 -34.15 -0.91
C LEU A 4 31.36 -34.75 -1.73
N PRO A 5 31.19 -36.08 -1.78
CA PRO A 5 30.06 -36.71 -2.45
C PRO A 5 28.80 -36.47 -1.60
N PHE A 6 28.01 -35.46 -1.97
CA PHE A 6 26.73 -35.19 -1.31
C PHE A 6 25.78 -36.37 -1.54
N PRO A 7 25.29 -37.04 -0.48
CA PRO A 7 24.43 -38.20 -0.65
C PRO A 7 23.11 -37.78 -1.31
N ALA A 8 22.61 -38.59 -2.24
CA ALA A 8 21.38 -38.30 -2.99
C ALA A 8 20.19 -37.96 -2.08
N ARG A 9 20.16 -38.53 -0.85
CA ARG A 9 19.16 -38.20 0.18
C ARG A 9 19.22 -36.74 0.62
N LEU A 10 20.42 -36.16 0.79
CA LEU A 10 20.54 -34.76 1.20
C LEU A 10 20.09 -33.80 0.09
N ARG A 11 20.34 -34.15 -1.18
CA ARG A 11 19.84 -33.37 -2.33
C ARG A 11 18.31 -33.38 -2.39
N VAL A 12 17.69 -34.52 -2.16
CA VAL A 12 16.22 -34.65 -2.15
C VAL A 12 15.62 -33.83 -1.00
N THR A 13 16.19 -33.91 0.22
CA THR A 13 15.71 -33.13 1.38
C THR A 13 15.86 -31.63 1.18
N LEU A 14 16.97 -31.19 0.57
CA LEU A 14 17.18 -29.77 0.29
C LEU A 14 16.15 -29.26 -0.74
N PHE A 15 15.86 -30.07 -1.77
CA PHE A 15 14.94 -29.71 -2.83
C PHE A 15 13.49 -29.61 -2.33
N THR A 16 13.04 -30.56 -1.52
CA THR A 16 11.70 -30.51 -0.90
C THR A 16 11.56 -29.34 0.05
N LEU A 17 12.60 -29.00 0.83
CA LEU A 17 12.62 -27.82 1.69
C LEU A 17 12.49 -26.52 0.87
N THR A 18 13.28 -26.36 -0.21
CA THR A 18 13.16 -25.18 -1.08
C THR A 18 11.78 -25.04 -1.72
N LEU A 19 11.15 -26.15 -2.15
CA LEU A 19 9.80 -26.10 -2.72
C LEU A 19 8.75 -25.65 -1.70
N THR A 20 8.88 -26.04 -0.44
CA THR A 20 7.94 -25.63 0.63
C THR A 20 8.15 -24.18 1.06
N LEU A 21 9.38 -23.66 1.01
CA LEU A 21 9.64 -22.24 1.26
C LEU A 21 9.16 -21.33 0.12
N LEU A 22 9.09 -21.82 -1.13
CA LEU A 22 8.59 -21.06 -2.27
C LEU A 22 7.06 -21.11 -2.43
N SER A 23 6.36 -21.98 -1.71
CA SER A 23 4.89 -22.05 -1.76
C SER A 23 4.25 -21.00 -0.83
N GLY A 24 4.40 -19.73 -1.20
CA GLY A 24 3.61 -18.63 -0.65
C GLY A 24 2.40 -18.37 -1.54
N CYS A 25 1.32 -19.13 -1.39
CA CYS A 25 0.05 -18.81 -2.06
C CYS A 25 -0.64 -17.66 -1.31
N ALA A 26 -0.51 -16.43 -1.79
CA ALA A 26 -1.35 -15.33 -1.32
C ALA A 26 -2.74 -15.46 -1.96
N LEU A 27 -3.74 -15.86 -1.16
CA LEU A 27 -5.13 -15.81 -1.56
C LEU A 27 -5.57 -14.34 -1.56
N ILE A 28 -5.42 -13.67 -2.70
CA ILE A 28 -6.06 -12.37 -2.95
C ILE A 28 -7.55 -12.65 -3.13
N GLN A 29 -8.33 -12.27 -2.13
CA GLN A 29 -9.79 -12.26 -2.24
C GLN A 29 -10.18 -11.11 -3.16
N ASP A 30 -11.09 -11.35 -4.10
CA ASP A 30 -11.68 -10.27 -4.88
C ASP A 30 -12.34 -9.27 -3.91
N GLU A 31 -11.99 -7.99 -4.03
CA GLU A 31 -12.69 -6.95 -3.29
C GLU A 31 -14.18 -7.01 -3.64
N PRO A 32 -15.08 -6.84 -2.65
CA PRO A 32 -16.50 -6.81 -2.92
C PRO A 32 -16.79 -5.74 -3.97
N SER A 33 -17.32 -6.18 -5.12
CA SER A 33 -17.49 -5.38 -6.35
C SER A 33 -18.47 -4.22 -6.23
N GLN A 34 -19.11 -4.05 -5.07
CA GLN A 34 -20.17 -3.10 -4.85
C GLN A 34 -20.02 -2.45 -3.48
N VAL A 35 -19.23 -1.38 -3.44
CA VAL A 35 -19.35 -0.39 -2.38
C VAL A 35 -20.68 0.34 -2.58
N ALA A 36 -21.57 0.27 -1.59
CA ALA A 36 -22.83 1.00 -1.64
C ALA A 36 -22.53 2.50 -1.77
N ILE A 37 -23.02 3.12 -2.85
CA ILE A 37 -22.90 4.56 -3.02
C ILE A 37 -23.80 5.23 -1.98
N VAL A 38 -23.18 5.85 -0.98
CA VAL A 38 -23.89 6.62 0.04
C VAL A 38 -24.46 7.87 -0.62
N ASN A 39 -25.76 8.08 -0.45
CA ASN A 39 -26.40 9.31 -0.88
C ASN A 39 -25.78 10.50 -0.11
N PRO A 40 -25.23 11.52 -0.80
CA PRO A 40 -24.52 12.62 -0.13
C PRO A 40 -25.43 13.46 0.78
N GLN A 41 -26.75 13.51 0.51
CA GLN A 41 -27.72 14.16 1.39
C GLN A 41 -27.95 13.36 2.69
N GLN A 42 -27.88 12.03 2.64
CA GLN A 42 -27.98 11.16 3.82
C GLN A 42 -26.72 11.20 4.69
N ALA A 43 -25.55 11.40 4.07
CA ALA A 43 -24.29 11.43 4.79
C ALA A 43 -24.17 12.66 5.72
N GLN A 44 -25.04 13.67 5.58
CA GLN A 44 -25.09 14.90 6.38
C GLN A 44 -23.70 15.55 6.60
N LEU A 45 -22.75 15.29 5.70
CA LEU A 45 -21.35 15.66 5.84
C LEU A 45 -21.19 17.17 5.95
N ALA A 46 -22.06 17.94 5.29
CA ALA A 46 -22.06 19.40 5.39
C ALA A 46 -22.38 19.94 6.79
N GLN A 47 -23.04 19.17 7.67
CA GLN A 47 -23.39 19.59 9.03
C GLN A 47 -22.28 19.29 10.04
N VAL A 48 -21.45 18.28 9.77
CA VAL A 48 -20.37 17.80 10.66
C VAL A 48 -18.98 18.18 10.17
N ILE A 49 -18.80 18.33 8.86
CA ILE A 49 -17.58 18.87 8.26
C ILE A 49 -17.71 20.38 8.28
N HIS A 50 -17.25 20.99 9.37
CA HIS A 50 -16.93 22.41 9.43
C HIS A 50 -15.73 22.66 8.51
N LEU A 51 -15.98 22.71 7.20
CA LEU A 51 -14.97 22.92 6.19
C LEU A 51 -14.39 24.33 6.39
N ALA A 52 -13.21 24.40 7.03
CA ALA A 52 -12.04 25.15 6.55
C ALA A 52 -11.17 25.86 7.61
N ASN A 53 -11.48 25.89 8.92
CA ASN A 53 -10.66 26.75 9.82
C ASN A 53 -10.04 26.13 11.08
N SER A 54 -10.48 24.98 11.59
CA SER A 54 -9.91 24.44 12.85
C SER A 54 -9.40 22.99 12.76
N ASP A 55 -10.14 22.10 12.10
CA ASP A 55 -9.95 20.65 12.28
C ASP A 55 -9.60 19.87 11.00
N TRP A 56 -9.30 20.57 9.90
CA TRP A 56 -8.78 19.89 8.71
C TRP A 56 -7.33 19.46 8.96
N PRO A 57 -6.97 18.19 8.69
CA PRO A 57 -5.60 17.71 8.90
C PRO A 57 -4.61 18.56 8.09
N ALA A 58 -3.47 18.86 8.69
CA ALA A 58 -2.40 19.54 7.98
C ALA A 58 -2.05 18.80 6.68
N ALA A 59 -1.53 19.52 5.68
CA ALA A 59 -1.12 18.90 4.40
C ALA A 59 -0.16 17.72 4.59
N ARG A 60 0.61 17.71 5.70
CA ARG A 60 1.50 16.62 6.13
C ARG A 60 0.99 15.94 7.41
N TRP A 61 -0.29 15.65 7.49
CA TRP A 61 -0.94 15.03 8.66
C TRP A 61 -0.25 13.77 9.17
N TRP A 62 0.44 13.02 8.30
CA TRP A 62 1.16 11.81 8.66
C TRP A 62 2.40 12.07 9.54
N GLU A 63 2.92 13.31 9.60
CA GLU A 63 4.03 13.65 10.49
C GLU A 63 3.66 13.51 11.98
N ALA A 64 2.36 13.55 12.30
CA ALA A 64 1.86 13.33 13.66
C ALA A 64 2.16 11.93 14.23
N TYR A 65 2.50 10.96 13.37
CA TYR A 65 2.91 9.61 13.80
C TYR A 65 4.36 9.52 14.28
N ASP A 66 5.14 10.58 14.12
CA ASP A 66 6.56 10.65 14.52
C ASP A 66 7.42 9.48 13.99
N ASP A 67 7.14 9.05 12.76
CA ASP A 67 7.86 7.96 12.08
C ASP A 67 8.73 8.52 10.94
N PRO A 68 10.06 8.56 11.10
CA PRO A 68 10.98 9.01 10.05
C PRO A 68 10.96 8.15 8.78
N GLN A 69 10.70 6.85 8.90
CA GLN A 69 10.60 5.95 7.76
C GLN A 69 9.34 6.26 6.95
N LEU A 70 8.20 6.44 7.62
CA LEU A 70 6.95 6.84 6.99
C LEU A 70 7.11 8.17 6.25
N ASN A 71 7.73 9.15 6.89
CA ASN A 71 8.02 10.45 6.29
C ASN A 71 8.85 10.31 5.01
N MET A 72 9.90 9.49 5.03
CA MET A 72 10.72 9.23 3.84
C MET A 72 9.90 8.57 2.73
N LEU A 73 9.08 7.57 3.04
CA LEU A 73 8.29 6.82 2.06
C LEU A 73 7.26 7.72 1.38
N ILE A 74 6.50 8.50 2.14
CA ILE A 74 5.48 9.41 1.61
C ILE A 74 6.12 10.48 0.74
N ASN A 75 7.22 11.09 1.18
CA ASN A 75 7.93 12.09 0.38
C ASN A 75 8.44 11.51 -0.95
N ARG A 76 9.01 10.30 -0.94
CA ARG A 76 9.44 9.63 -2.17
C ARG A 76 8.27 9.35 -3.11
N ALA A 77 7.13 8.91 -2.57
CA ALA A 77 5.92 8.65 -3.34
C ALA A 77 5.37 9.93 -3.97
N LEU A 78 5.26 11.03 -3.22
CA LEU A 78 4.76 12.30 -3.73
C LEU A 78 5.65 12.92 -4.83
N GLN A 79 6.96 12.72 -4.75
CA GLN A 79 7.91 13.21 -5.76
C GLN A 79 7.86 12.40 -7.04
N ASN A 80 7.77 11.07 -6.94
CA ASN A 80 7.96 10.17 -8.08
C ASN A 80 6.66 9.53 -8.59
N SER A 81 5.50 9.86 -8.02
CA SER A 81 4.22 9.25 -8.41
C SER A 81 3.75 9.72 -9.79
N PRO A 82 3.62 8.82 -10.78
CA PRO A 82 3.03 9.15 -12.08
C PRO A 82 1.53 9.48 -11.98
N THR A 83 0.83 8.84 -11.04
CA THR A 83 -0.61 9.08 -10.85
C THR A 83 -0.88 10.48 -10.30
N MET A 84 -0.03 10.98 -9.41
CA MET A 84 -0.12 12.38 -8.93
C MET A 84 0.17 13.39 -10.03
N GLN A 85 1.09 13.09 -10.95
CA GLN A 85 1.36 13.93 -12.12
C GLN A 85 0.13 13.99 -13.04
N ALA A 86 -0.51 12.84 -13.32
CA ALA A 86 -1.73 12.79 -14.10
C ALA A 86 -2.90 13.55 -13.42
N ALA A 87 -3.03 13.47 -12.10
CA ALA A 87 -4.05 14.20 -11.35
C ALA A 87 -3.85 15.73 -11.45
N ARG A 88 -2.61 16.23 -11.34
CA ARG A 88 -2.31 17.67 -11.52
C ARG A 88 -2.74 18.16 -12.90
N LEU A 89 -2.52 17.36 -13.94
CA LEU A 89 -2.96 17.70 -15.30
C LEU A 89 -4.48 17.83 -15.40
N ARG A 90 -5.25 16.94 -14.77
CA ARG A 90 -6.72 17.03 -14.75
C ARG A 90 -7.21 18.30 -14.07
N ILE A 91 -6.63 18.64 -12.92
CA ILE A 91 -6.98 19.87 -12.17
C ILE A 91 -6.62 21.12 -12.97
N SER A 92 -5.51 21.12 -13.71
CA SER A 92 -5.16 22.27 -14.56
C SER A 92 -6.01 22.42 -15.82
N GLN A 93 -6.78 21.39 -16.20
CA GLN A 93 -7.64 21.37 -17.39
C GLN A 93 -9.12 21.68 -17.07
N SER A 94 -9.51 21.63 -15.80
CA SER A 94 -10.84 22.01 -15.30
C SER A 94 -10.92 23.49 -14.97
#